data_AF-A0A9R0W2C2-F1
#
_entry.id   AF-A0A9R0W2C2-F1
#
_cell.length_a   1.000
_cell.length_b   1.000
_cell.length_c   1.000
_cell.angle_alpha   90.00
_cell.angle_beta   90.00
_cell.angle_gamma   90.00
#
_symmetry.space_group_name_H-M   'P 1'
#
loop_
_entity.id
_entity.type
_entity.pdbx_description
1 polymer ?
#
loop_
_entity_poly.entity_id
_entity_poly.type
_entity_poly.pdbx_seq_one_letter_code
_entity_poly.pdbx_strand_id
1 'polypeptide(L)'
;MRPLSVQKRGALEETEEGLKATFHVNVFGTITLTRLLAPFMLDRGMGHFVVMSSAAGKVPTPGQALYSASKHALNGYFASLRSELCTKGIKVTVVCPGPIETPVSSGATSSSQRHSSEKRVSVERCAELTIVAATHGLKEAWISYQPVLAVMYVVQYMPTIGCWIMDKVGAKRVDAAAKKGNAYSWNLLFGGKKSA
;
A
#
# COMPACT_ATOMS: atom_id res chain seq x y z
N MET A 1 15.28 -25.89 6.14
CA MET A 1 14.17 -24.98 5.85
C MET A 1 14.35 -24.43 4.44
N ARG A 2 13.42 -24.67 3.51
CA ARG A 2 13.46 -24.03 2.18
C ARG A 2 13.03 -22.57 2.33
N PRO A 3 13.73 -21.61 1.70
CA PRO A 3 13.25 -20.24 1.65
C PRO A 3 11.92 -20.22 0.89
N LEU A 4 10.88 -19.66 1.51
CA LEU A 4 9.61 -19.35 0.83
C LEU A 4 9.90 -18.23 -0.17
N SER A 5 10.26 -18.59 -1.39
CA SER A 5 10.26 -17.66 -2.50
C SER A 5 8.82 -17.18 -2.70
N VAL A 6 8.57 -15.91 -2.39
CA VAL A 6 7.31 -15.24 -2.76
C VAL A 6 7.31 -15.09 -4.28
N GLN A 7 6.93 -16.15 -4.99
CA GLN A 7 6.71 -16.13 -6.41
C GLN A 7 5.45 -15.28 -6.65
N LYS A 8 5.59 -14.16 -7.36
CA LYS A 8 4.44 -13.34 -7.77
C LYS A 8 3.56 -14.19 -8.69
N ARG A 9 2.47 -14.73 -8.16
CA ARG A 9 1.46 -15.47 -8.91
C ARG A 9 0.45 -14.49 -9.48
N GLY A 10 -0.16 -14.85 -10.61
CA GLY A 10 -1.28 -14.07 -11.14
C GLY A 10 -2.42 -14.02 -10.13
N ALA A 11 -3.30 -13.01 -10.23
CA ALA A 11 -4.44 -12.87 -9.30
C ALA A 11 -5.35 -14.11 -9.25
N LEU A 12 -5.34 -14.94 -10.29
CA LEU A 12 -6.15 -16.16 -10.41
C LEU A 12 -5.40 -17.44 -9.97
N GLU A 13 -4.12 -17.34 -9.64
CA GLU A 13 -3.24 -18.48 -9.33
C GLU A 13 -2.87 -18.55 -7.83
N GLU A 14 -3.45 -17.67 -7.01
CA GLU A 14 -3.24 -17.64 -5.57
C GLU A 14 -3.87 -18.87 -4.91
N THR A 15 -3.13 -19.53 -4.02
CA THR A 15 -3.66 -20.69 -3.29
C THR A 15 -4.50 -20.23 -2.11
N GLU A 16 -5.42 -21.09 -1.68
CA GLU A 16 -6.24 -20.85 -0.50
C GLU A 16 -5.40 -20.57 0.76
N GLU A 17 -4.26 -21.26 0.90
CA GLU A 17 -3.32 -21.04 1.99
C GLU A 17 -2.66 -19.66 1.88
N GLY A 18 -2.29 -19.21 0.67
CA GLY A 18 -1.73 -17.88 0.43
C GLY A 18 -2.73 -16.76 0.71
N LEU A 19 -4.00 -16.94 0.29
CA LEU A 19 -5.12 -16.05 0.59
C LEU A 19 -5.27 -15.90 2.11
N LYS A 20 -5.42 -17.03 2.81
CA LYS A 20 -5.58 -17.08 4.27
C LYS A 20 -4.38 -16.47 4.98
N ALA A 21 -3.16 -16.88 4.64
CA ALA A 21 -1.95 -16.37 5.26
C ALA A 21 -1.82 -14.84 5.13
N THR A 22 -2.11 -14.30 3.94
CA THR A 22 -2.05 -12.84 3.72
C THR A 22 -3.09 -12.10 4.56
N PHE A 23 -4.32 -12.59 4.63
CA PHE A 23 -5.37 -11.97 5.45
C PHE A 23 -5.12 -12.15 6.96
N HIS A 24 -4.63 -13.31 7.39
CA HIS A 24 -4.26 -13.56 8.78
C HIS A 24 -3.20 -12.58 9.27
N VAL A 25 -2.13 -12.38 8.50
CA VAL A 25 -1.06 -11.47 8.89
C VAL A 25 -1.50 -10.01 8.76
N ASN A 26 -1.97 -9.60 7.58
CA ASN A 26 -2.20 -8.18 7.31
C ASN A 26 -3.46 -7.64 7.98
N VAL A 27 -4.54 -8.43 8.02
CA VAL A 27 -5.87 -7.98 8.42
C VAL A 27 -6.23 -8.47 9.81
N PHE A 28 -6.35 -9.79 10.00
CA PHE A 28 -6.84 -10.35 11.26
C PHE A 28 -5.88 -10.09 12.42
N GLY A 29 -4.55 -10.14 12.19
CA GLY A 29 -3.55 -9.79 13.19
C GLY A 29 -3.71 -8.34 13.66
N THR A 30 -3.76 -7.40 12.71
CA THR A 30 -3.92 -5.97 13.00
C THR A 30 -5.22 -5.66 13.74
N ILE A 31 -6.34 -6.26 13.31
CA ILE A 31 -7.65 -6.11 13.96
C ILE A 31 -7.64 -6.72 15.36
N THR A 32 -7.06 -7.91 15.53
CA THR A 32 -6.98 -8.58 16.83
C THR A 32 -6.20 -7.75 17.83
N LEU A 33 -5.02 -7.24 17.45
CA LEU A 33 -4.23 -6.35 18.30
C LEU A 33 -5.00 -5.09 18.69
N THR A 34 -5.72 -4.50 17.73
CA THR A 34 -6.58 -3.33 17.98
C THR A 34 -7.66 -3.64 19.01
N ARG A 35 -8.35 -4.78 18.87
CA ARG A 35 -9.40 -5.21 19.80
C ARG A 35 -8.87 -5.48 21.21
N LEU A 36 -7.65 -6.00 21.32
CA LEU A 36 -7.00 -6.24 22.62
C LEU A 36 -6.57 -4.94 23.31
N LEU A 37 -6.11 -3.94 22.54
CA LEU A 37 -5.63 -2.67 23.07
C LEU A 37 -6.74 -1.64 23.32
N ALA A 38 -7.83 -1.68 22.54
CA ALA A 38 -8.90 -0.69 22.59
C ALA A 38 -9.53 -0.52 23.99
N PRO A 39 -9.82 -1.58 24.77
CA PRO A 39 -10.38 -1.42 26.12
C PRO A 39 -9.49 -0.57 27.04
N PHE A 40 -8.17 -0.78 27.01
CA PHE A 40 -7.22 0.00 27.81
C PHE A 40 -7.13 1.47 27.36
N MET A 41 -7.23 1.73 26.06
CA MET A 41 -7.25 3.11 25.57
C MET A 41 -8.55 3.82 25.96
N LEU A 42 -9.68 3.11 25.92
CA LEU A 42 -10.99 3.61 26.29
C LEU A 42 -11.08 3.92 27.78
N ASP A 43 -10.54 3.06 28.64
CA ASP A 43 -10.47 3.26 30.09
C ASP A 43 -9.68 4.53 30.45
N ARG A 44 -8.56 4.77 29.75
CA ARG A 44 -7.77 6.01 29.89
C ARG A 44 -8.41 7.24 29.24
N GLY A 45 -9.49 7.08 28.48
CA GLY A 45 -10.11 8.15 27.68
C GLY A 45 -9.20 8.73 26.59
N MET A 46 -8.09 8.06 26.27
CA MET A 46 -7.13 8.53 25.25
C MET A 46 -6.33 7.40 24.61
N GLY A 47 -6.11 7.53 23.30
CA GLY A 47 -5.25 6.64 22.53
C GLY A 47 -5.16 7.01 21.06
N HIS A 48 -4.25 6.35 20.35
CA HIS A 48 -4.08 6.56 18.92
C HIS A 48 -3.63 5.27 18.24
N PHE A 49 -4.44 4.78 17.30
CA PHE A 49 -4.01 3.74 16.37
C PHE A 49 -3.37 4.36 15.12
N VAL A 50 -2.12 4.04 14.86
CA VAL A 50 -1.42 4.39 13.62
C VAL A 50 -1.26 3.13 12.78
N VAL A 51 -1.96 3.07 11.66
CA VAL A 51 -2.16 1.83 10.90
C VAL A 51 -1.46 1.92 9.55
N MET A 52 -0.60 0.93 9.27
CA MET A 52 0.15 0.88 8.02
C MET A 52 -0.62 0.16 6.91
N SER A 53 -1.22 0.94 6.03
CA SER A 53 -1.86 0.49 4.80
C SER A 53 -0.88 0.53 3.62
N SER A 54 -1.32 0.98 2.44
CA SER A 54 -0.53 1.17 1.22
C SER A 54 -1.30 2.02 0.21
N ALA A 55 -0.59 2.60 -0.76
CA ALA A 55 -1.18 3.07 -2.01
C ALA A 55 -2.00 1.97 -2.72
N ALA A 56 -1.59 0.70 -2.61
CA ALA A 56 -2.37 -0.44 -3.13
C ALA A 56 -3.72 -0.65 -2.39
N GLY A 57 -3.90 -0.03 -1.22
CA GLY A 57 -5.18 0.07 -0.52
C GLY A 57 -6.10 1.19 -1.02
N LYS A 58 -5.64 1.97 -2.01
CA LYS A 58 -6.31 3.17 -2.54
C LYS A 58 -6.52 3.12 -4.05
N VAL A 59 -5.61 2.47 -4.76
CA VAL A 59 -5.66 2.38 -6.23
C VAL A 59 -5.47 0.94 -6.72
N PRO A 60 -6.07 0.58 -7.87
CA PRO A 60 -5.80 -0.68 -8.53
C PRO A 60 -4.30 -0.88 -8.75
N THR A 61 -3.75 -2.00 -8.25
CA THR A 61 -2.33 -2.30 -8.41
C THR A 61 -2.18 -3.67 -9.08
N PRO A 62 -2.08 -3.72 -10.42
CA PRO A 62 -1.97 -4.97 -11.16
C PRO A 62 -0.82 -5.85 -10.66
N GLY A 63 -1.07 -7.16 -10.56
CA GLY A 63 -0.12 -8.13 -10.00
C GLY A 63 0.00 -8.13 -8.47
N GLN A 64 -0.85 -7.35 -7.77
CA GLN A 64 -0.90 -7.31 -6.31
C GLN A 64 -2.35 -7.38 -5.80
N ALA A 65 -3.23 -8.13 -6.46
CA ALA A 65 -4.67 -8.15 -6.15
C ALA A 65 -4.94 -8.56 -4.69
N LEU A 66 -4.38 -9.69 -4.24
CA LEU A 66 -4.53 -10.17 -2.86
C LEU A 66 -3.99 -9.17 -1.83
N TYR A 67 -2.79 -8.64 -2.07
CA TYR A 67 -2.21 -7.60 -1.20
C TYR A 67 -3.09 -6.34 -1.16
N SER A 68 -3.55 -5.86 -2.31
CA SER A 68 -4.44 -4.70 -2.44
C SER A 68 -5.74 -4.91 -1.68
N ALA A 69 -6.36 -6.09 -1.78
CA ALA A 69 -7.55 -6.46 -1.04
C ALA A 69 -7.31 -6.38 0.48
N SER A 70 -6.20 -6.93 0.97
CA SER A 70 -5.84 -6.87 2.39
C SER A 70 -5.65 -5.42 2.89
N LYS A 71 -5.09 -4.53 2.06
CA LYS A 71 -4.89 -3.12 2.40
C LYS A 71 -6.17 -2.29 2.30
N HIS A 72 -7.07 -2.61 1.38
CA HIS A 72 -8.42 -2.03 1.35
C HIS A 72 -9.23 -2.46 2.58
N ALA A 73 -9.12 -3.71 3.02
CA ALA A 73 -9.80 -4.20 4.22
C ALA A 73 -9.38 -3.41 5.47
N LEU A 74 -8.08 -3.10 5.61
CA LEU A 74 -7.58 -2.22 6.67
C LEU A 74 -8.18 -0.80 6.57
N ASN A 75 -8.18 -0.22 5.37
CA ASN A 75 -8.74 1.13 5.18
C ASN A 75 -10.21 1.20 5.57
N GLY A 76 -11.02 0.21 5.15
CA GLY A 76 -12.43 0.11 5.52
C GLY A 76 -12.63 -0.05 7.03
N TYR A 77 -11.95 -1.03 7.64
CA TYR A 77 -12.08 -1.31 9.08
C TYR A 77 -11.72 -0.09 9.93
N PHE A 78 -10.56 0.52 9.67
CA PHE A 78 -10.06 1.62 10.50
C PHE A 78 -10.75 2.96 10.22
N ALA A 79 -11.29 3.17 9.02
CA ALA A 79 -12.16 4.32 8.76
C ALA A 79 -13.46 4.24 9.60
N SER A 80 -14.07 3.06 9.68
CA SER A 80 -15.25 2.82 10.52
C SER A 80 -14.93 2.92 12.00
N LEU A 81 -13.88 2.24 12.48
CA LEU A 81 -13.45 2.28 13.87
C LEU A 81 -13.18 3.72 14.34
N ARG A 82 -12.52 4.53 13.51
CA ARG A 82 -12.29 5.95 13.80
C ARG A 82 -13.62 6.68 14.04
N SER A 83 -14.63 6.43 13.22
CA SER A 83 -15.94 7.07 13.36
C SER A 83 -16.64 6.64 14.65
N GLU A 84 -16.56 5.36 15.00
CA GLU A 84 -17.15 4.80 16.22
C GLU A 84 -16.51 5.32 17.51
N LEU A 85 -15.21 5.62 17.47
CA LEU A 85 -14.44 6.02 18.65
C LEU A 85 -14.09 7.51 18.71
N CYS A 86 -14.50 8.32 17.72
CA CYS A 86 -14.07 9.72 17.60
C CYS A 86 -14.43 10.60 18.80
N THR A 87 -15.52 10.30 19.51
CA THR A 87 -15.96 11.00 20.72
C THR A 87 -15.39 10.42 22.01
N LYS A 88 -14.67 9.30 21.92
CA LYS A 88 -14.11 8.55 23.07
C LYS A 88 -12.63 8.83 23.31
N GLY A 89 -12.10 9.90 22.73
CA GLY A 89 -10.68 10.29 22.84
C GLY A 89 -9.71 9.39 22.07
N ILE A 90 -10.20 8.48 21.23
CA ILE A 90 -9.36 7.56 20.46
C ILE A 90 -9.21 8.07 19.02
N LYS A 91 -7.97 8.36 18.63
CA LYS A 91 -7.61 8.76 17.27
C LYS A 91 -7.22 7.55 16.43
N VAL A 92 -7.38 7.70 15.11
CA VAL A 92 -6.90 6.72 14.13
C VAL A 92 -6.29 7.46 12.96
N THR A 93 -5.05 7.10 12.61
CA THR A 93 -4.34 7.57 11.41
C THR A 93 -4.04 6.37 10.53
N VAL A 94 -4.55 6.38 9.31
CA VAL A 94 -4.21 5.38 8.30
C VAL A 94 -3.12 5.92 7.38
N VAL A 95 -1.99 5.22 7.31
CA VAL A 95 -0.86 5.62 6.47
C VAL A 95 -0.88 4.80 5.19
N CYS A 96 -0.82 5.46 4.03
CA CYS A 96 -0.83 4.84 2.71
C CYS A 96 0.46 5.19 1.95
N PRO A 97 1.58 4.48 2.20
CA PRO A 97 2.80 4.70 1.45
C PRO A 97 2.70 4.15 0.02
N GLY A 98 3.31 4.86 -0.92
CA GLY A 98 3.63 4.34 -2.25
C GLY A 98 4.95 3.55 -2.24
N PRO A 99 5.71 3.54 -3.35
CA PRO A 99 7.00 2.86 -3.42
C PRO A 99 8.02 3.41 -2.41
N ILE A 100 8.56 2.54 -1.54
CA ILE A 100 9.57 2.84 -0.51
C ILE A 100 10.91 2.16 -0.84
N GLU A 101 12.02 2.81 -0.51
CA GLU A 101 13.39 2.27 -0.63
C GLU A 101 13.71 1.34 0.55
N THR A 102 13.15 0.13 0.56
CA THR A 102 13.49 -0.85 1.59
C THR A 102 14.77 -1.61 1.25
N PRO A 103 15.72 -1.78 2.20
CA PRO A 103 16.80 -2.74 2.05
C PRO A 103 16.17 -4.13 1.93
N VAL A 104 16.31 -4.78 0.76
CA VAL A 104 15.83 -6.15 0.60
C VAL A 104 16.72 -7.04 1.46
N SER A 105 16.16 -7.65 2.51
CA SER A 105 16.85 -8.67 3.30
C SER A 105 17.44 -9.72 2.34
N SER A 106 18.73 -9.96 2.51
CA SER A 106 19.63 -10.82 1.74
C SER A 106 19.21 -12.31 1.78
N GLY A 107 18.06 -12.62 1.17
CA GLY A 107 17.55 -13.99 0.96
C GLY A 107 16.99 -14.22 -0.44
N ALA A 108 16.87 -13.17 -1.27
CA ALA A 108 16.59 -13.30 -2.69
C ALA A 108 17.89 -13.04 -3.46
N THR A 109 18.59 -14.12 -3.84
CA THR A 109 19.67 -14.10 -4.82
C THR A 109 19.18 -13.44 -6.11
N SER A 110 19.45 -12.15 -6.24
CA SER A 110 19.58 -11.50 -7.54
C SER A 110 20.43 -10.26 -7.37
N SER A 111 21.74 -10.50 -7.48
CA SER A 111 22.76 -9.55 -7.86
C SER A 111 22.35 -8.81 -9.14
N SER A 112 21.52 -7.79 -8.99
CA SER A 112 21.35 -6.75 -9.98
C SER A 112 21.14 -5.47 -9.20
N GLN A 113 22.10 -4.55 -9.27
CA GLN A 113 21.82 -3.15 -9.08
C GLN A 113 20.73 -2.79 -10.09
N ARG A 114 19.48 -2.83 -9.64
CA ARG A 114 18.32 -2.53 -10.48
C ARG A 114 18.20 -1.02 -10.51
N HIS A 115 18.72 -0.41 -11.57
CA HIS A 115 18.36 0.95 -11.98
C HIS A 115 16.86 1.00 -12.33
N SER A 116 16.02 0.98 -11.31
CA SER A 116 14.64 1.41 -11.41
C SER A 116 14.64 2.92 -11.39
N SER A 117 14.22 3.57 -12.48
CA SER A 117 14.02 5.04 -12.53
C SER A 117 12.79 5.50 -11.72
N GLU A 118 12.27 4.65 -10.82
CA GLU A 118 11.18 4.97 -9.91
C GLU A 118 11.73 5.79 -8.74
N LYS A 119 11.30 7.05 -8.60
CA LYS A 119 11.53 7.81 -7.37
C LYS A 119 10.78 7.14 -6.24
N ARG A 120 11.50 6.52 -5.32
CA ARG A 120 10.98 5.87 -4.12
C ARG A 120 11.23 6.77 -2.92
N VAL A 121 10.31 6.77 -1.97
CA VAL A 121 10.51 7.53 -0.72
C VAL A 121 11.44 6.71 0.17
N SER A 122 12.41 7.36 0.82
CA SER A 122 13.29 6.65 1.76
C SER A 122 12.50 6.16 2.99
N VAL A 123 13.02 5.14 3.68
CA VAL A 123 12.39 4.61 4.89
C VAL A 123 12.33 5.68 5.97
N GLU A 124 13.41 6.46 6.12
CA GLU A 124 13.52 7.54 7.10
C GLU A 124 12.46 8.60 6.84
N ARG A 125 12.30 9.02 5.58
CA ARG A 125 11.30 10.02 5.22
C ARG A 125 9.88 9.50 5.40
N CYS A 126 9.63 8.23 5.10
CA CYS A 126 8.33 7.61 5.34
C CYS A 126 8.00 7.53 6.84
N ALA A 127 8.97 7.19 7.67
CA ALA A 127 8.82 7.15 9.12
C ALA A 127 8.58 8.55 9.70
N GLU A 128 9.36 9.55 9.28
CA GLU A 128 9.20 10.94 9.67
C GLU A 128 7.79 11.44 9.36
N LEU A 129 7.33 11.27 8.11
CA LEU A 129 6.00 11.69 7.70
C LEU A 129 4.88 10.92 8.41
N THR A 130 5.11 9.67 8.77
CA THR A 130 4.18 8.88 9.60
C THR A 130 4.05 9.47 11.00
N ILE A 131 5.17 9.83 11.63
CA ILE A 131 5.20 10.47 12.96
C ILE A 131 4.52 11.84 12.90
N VAL A 132 4.83 12.65 11.88
CA VAL A 132 4.17 13.95 11.69
C VAL A 132 2.66 13.77 11.53
N ALA A 133 2.21 12.82 10.72
CA ALA A 133 0.79 12.53 10.55
C ALA A 133 0.10 12.09 11.85
N ALA A 134 0.75 11.21 12.61
CA ALA A 134 0.24 10.72 13.88
C ALA A 134 0.16 11.83 14.94
N THR A 135 1.23 12.61 15.12
CA THR A 135 1.28 13.70 16.11
C THR A 135 0.23 14.78 15.84
N HIS A 136 -0.05 15.07 14.56
CA HIS A 136 -1.08 16.02 14.16
C HIS A 136 -2.49 15.42 14.10
N GLY A 137 -2.65 14.12 14.40
CA GLY A 137 -3.96 13.46 14.38
C GLY A 137 -4.60 13.40 12.99
N LEU A 138 -3.81 13.35 11.92
CA LEU A 138 -4.33 13.24 10.57
C LEU A 138 -5.11 11.93 10.43
N LYS A 139 -6.29 11.97 9.83
CA LYS A 139 -7.11 10.76 9.62
C LYS A 139 -6.44 9.80 8.66
N GLU A 140 -5.73 10.35 7.68
CA GLU A 140 -5.08 9.61 6.61
C GLU A 140 -3.84 10.35 6.11
N ALA A 141 -2.78 9.62 5.75
CA ALA A 141 -1.53 10.17 5.24
C ALA A 141 -1.04 9.42 4.00
N TRP A 142 -0.94 10.11 2.86
CA TRP A 142 -0.46 9.52 1.61
C TRP A 142 0.99 9.93 1.36
N ILE A 143 1.88 8.94 1.39
CA ILE A 143 3.32 9.18 1.36
C ILE A 143 3.89 8.60 0.08
N SER A 144 4.04 9.43 -0.95
CA SER A 144 4.67 9.02 -2.20
C SER A 144 5.15 10.22 -3.00
N TYR A 145 6.11 9.99 -3.90
CA TYR A 145 6.49 10.97 -4.91
C TYR A 145 5.53 10.94 -6.10
N GLN A 146 5.61 11.99 -6.92
CA GLN A 146 4.95 11.99 -8.22
C GLN A 146 5.65 11.03 -9.19
N PRO A 147 4.90 10.33 -10.07
CA PRO A 147 3.46 10.52 -10.35
C PRO A 147 2.49 9.70 -9.50
N VAL A 148 2.98 8.81 -8.64
CA VAL A 148 2.13 7.87 -7.89
C VAL A 148 1.12 8.61 -7.04
N LEU A 149 1.54 9.67 -6.36
CA LEU A 149 0.65 10.48 -5.52
C LEU A 149 -0.50 11.09 -6.34
N ALA A 150 -0.23 11.67 -7.52
CA ALA A 150 -1.26 12.21 -8.40
C ALA A 150 -2.26 11.14 -8.86
N VAL A 151 -1.77 9.94 -9.22
CA VAL A 151 -2.64 8.82 -9.58
C VAL A 151 -3.54 8.42 -8.41
N MET A 152 -3.02 8.40 -7.17
CA MET A 152 -3.84 8.15 -5.98
C MET A 152 -4.98 9.16 -5.85
N TYR A 153 -4.72 10.46 -6.05
CA TYR A 153 -5.76 11.48 -6.01
C TYR A 153 -6.78 11.32 -7.13
N VAL A 154 -6.35 11.09 -8.37
CA VAL A 154 -7.25 10.93 -9.51
C VAL A 154 -8.16 9.70 -9.32
N VAL A 155 -7.62 8.57 -8.88
CA VAL A 155 -8.42 7.36 -8.66
C VAL A 155 -9.40 7.54 -7.49
N GLN A 156 -8.98 8.18 -6.39
CA GLN A 156 -9.83 8.36 -5.22
C GLN A 156 -10.98 9.34 -5.45
N TYR A 157 -10.76 10.43 -6.18
CA TYR A 157 -11.72 11.54 -6.32
C TYR A 157 -12.36 11.63 -7.71
N MET A 158 -11.79 10.97 -8.71
CA MET A 158 -12.31 10.89 -10.08
C MET A 158 -12.28 9.44 -10.57
N PRO A 159 -12.97 8.49 -9.90
CA PRO A 159 -12.79 7.06 -10.13
C PRO A 159 -13.05 6.64 -11.57
N THR A 160 -13.99 7.26 -12.28
CA THR A 160 -14.22 6.99 -13.71
C THR A 160 -12.98 7.28 -14.56
N ILE A 161 -12.34 8.43 -14.35
CA ILE A 161 -11.11 8.81 -15.06
C ILE A 161 -9.94 7.97 -14.57
N GLY A 162 -9.82 7.78 -13.26
CA GLY A 162 -8.77 6.98 -12.64
C GLY A 162 -8.76 5.54 -13.15
N CYS A 163 -9.91 4.86 -13.13
CA CYS A 163 -10.03 3.50 -13.66
C CYS A 163 -9.70 3.46 -15.15
N TRP A 164 -10.21 4.39 -15.96
CA TRP A 164 -9.87 4.47 -17.38
C TRP A 164 -8.37 4.64 -17.63
N ILE A 165 -7.69 5.49 -16.85
CA ILE A 165 -6.23 5.65 -16.89
C ILE A 165 -5.55 4.32 -16.52
N MET A 166 -6.00 3.71 -15.43
CA MET A 166 -5.39 2.49 -14.89
C MET A 166 -5.59 1.28 -15.78
N ASP A 167 -6.71 1.18 -16.50
CA ASP A 167 -7.01 0.10 -17.44
C ASP A 167 -6.15 0.22 -18.71
N LYS A 168 -5.95 1.45 -19.23
CA LYS A 168 -5.03 1.71 -20.34
C LYS A 168 -3.58 1.38 -20.01
N VAL A 169 -3.19 1.54 -18.76
CA VAL A 169 -1.85 1.27 -18.26
C VAL A 169 -1.72 -0.17 -17.74
N GLY A 170 -2.83 -0.81 -17.36
CA GLY A 170 -2.88 -2.08 -16.65
C GLY A 170 -2.23 -3.22 -17.42
N ALA A 171 -2.61 -3.40 -18.69
CA ALA A 171 -2.01 -4.41 -19.57
C ALA A 171 -0.49 -4.23 -19.70
N LYS A 172 -0.05 -2.98 -19.91
CA LYS A 172 1.39 -2.63 -20.03
C LYS A 172 2.15 -2.80 -18.70
N ARG A 173 1.50 -2.63 -17.54
CA ARG A 173 2.11 -2.83 -16.22
C ARG A 173 2.22 -4.30 -15.85
N VAL A 174 1.25 -5.15 -16.21
CA VAL A 174 1.37 -6.61 -16.05
C VAL A 174 2.53 -7.12 -16.89
N ASP A 175 2.64 -6.67 -18.14
CA ASP A 175 3.76 -7.01 -19.02
C ASP A 175 5.11 -6.47 -18.52
N ALA A 176 5.16 -5.23 -18.00
CA ALA A 176 6.36 -4.66 -17.42
C ALA A 176 6.76 -5.35 -16.10
N ALA A 177 5.79 -5.75 -15.27
CA ALA A 177 6.04 -6.52 -14.06
C ALA A 177 6.55 -7.94 -14.37
N ALA A 178 6.07 -8.55 -15.47
CA ALA A 178 6.58 -9.82 -15.98
C ALA A 178 7.97 -9.69 -16.61
N LYS A 179 8.27 -8.56 -17.28
CA LYS A 179 9.55 -8.25 -17.94
C LYS A 179 10.58 -7.49 -17.08
N LYS A 180 10.34 -7.33 -15.76
CA LYS A 180 11.21 -6.58 -14.81
C LYS A 180 11.50 -5.10 -15.20
N GLY A 181 10.58 -4.44 -15.91
CA GLY A 181 10.66 -3.01 -16.27
C GLY A 181 10.04 -2.05 -15.23
N ASN A 182 10.27 -0.73 -15.38
CA ASN A 182 9.70 0.31 -14.49
C ASN A 182 8.17 0.32 -14.60
N ALA A 183 7.48 0.04 -13.50
CA ALA A 183 6.03 -0.12 -13.46
C ALA A 183 5.27 1.19 -13.19
N TYR A 184 5.95 2.32 -12.97
CA TYR A 184 5.36 3.61 -12.57
C TYR A 184 5.82 4.80 -13.43
N SER A 185 6.49 4.57 -14.56
CA SER A 185 6.93 5.64 -15.47
C SER A 185 5.77 6.35 -16.18
N TRP A 186 5.89 7.66 -16.40
CA TRP A 186 4.99 8.43 -17.29
C TRP A 186 4.96 7.89 -18.73
N ASN A 187 6.03 7.21 -19.16
CA ASN A 187 6.12 6.60 -20.48
C ASN A 187 5.11 5.46 -20.68
N LEU A 188 4.61 4.84 -19.60
CA LEU A 188 3.52 3.86 -19.66
C LEU A 188 2.18 4.50 -20.05
N LEU A 189 1.96 5.76 -19.64
CA LEU A 189 0.74 6.53 -19.90
C LEU A 189 0.73 7.11 -21.31
N PHE A 190 1.86 7.65 -21.77
CA PHE A 190 1.92 8.44 -23.00
C PHE A 190 2.60 7.75 -24.18
N GLY A 191 3.16 6.55 -23.99
CA GLY A 191 3.99 5.89 -25.00
C GLY A 191 5.31 6.64 -25.18
N GLY A 192 6.43 5.93 -25.13
CA GLY A 192 7.72 6.55 -25.41
C GLY A 192 7.69 7.18 -26.82
N LYS A 193 8.02 8.47 -26.94
CA LYS A 193 8.48 9.01 -28.22
C LYS A 193 9.66 8.14 -28.65
N LYS A 194 9.51 7.43 -29.77
CA LYS A 194 10.67 6.90 -30.49
C LYS A 194 11.54 8.12 -30.79
N SER A 195 12.72 8.20 -30.17
CA SER A 195 13.77 9.05 -30.72
C SER A 195 14.10 8.42 -32.07
N ALA A 196 13.86 9.18 -33.13
CA ALA A 196 14.55 8.99 -34.39
C ALA A 196 16.05 9.22 -34.20
#